data_AF-A0A957GGW3-F1
#
_entry.id   AF-A0A957GGW3-F1
#
_cell.length_a   1.000
_cell.length_b   1.000
_cell.length_c   1.000
_cell.angle_alpha   90.00
_cell.angle_beta   90.00
_cell.angle_gamma   90.00
#
_symmetry.space_group_name_H-M   'P 1'
#
loop_
_entity.id
_entity.type
_entity.pdbx_description
1 polymer ?
#
loop_
_entity_poly.entity_id
_entity_poly.type
_entity_poly.pdbx_seq_one_letter_code
_entity_poly.pdbx_strand_id
1 'polypeptide(L)'
;TRPAVPSGVVEYFLPHNLTLSEAAAQDGTTLPSDVQSQGLLYHPVLLAQANVRYRNTKYGVNSDAVQTAVIHEPDRRGIIRWEEHLSMPIDARSLARDAAPQARFATLEAPLTDGRTLKSLQKDFADWIYRGAEMPVQANETLKLYAGPDVTPNAFAQQCAEAADAAADAEVEKLRTSYGKKVDALREKLAREERELREDEADLARRKREELSTHAETVFGFLFGRKRSVSSSMTKRRMTSQAQEDVEESEDEIARLKKEIDELQAEIETQIDAIEAKWEAVATEVTTVPITPYKKDIVLDLFGVAWLPYHLVETNGRLLQLPGYAA
;
A
#
# COMPACT_ATOMS: atom_id res chain seq x y z
N THR A 1 36.17 -35.27 -29.48
CA THR A 1 36.50 -35.33 -28.05
C THR A 1 36.06 -34.04 -27.40
N ARG A 2 35.64 -34.05 -26.13
CA ARG A 2 35.19 -32.86 -25.40
C ARG A 2 36.36 -31.87 -25.20
N PRO A 3 36.24 -30.59 -25.59
CA PRO A 3 37.24 -29.57 -25.25
C PRO A 3 37.38 -29.39 -23.73
N ALA A 4 38.59 -29.11 -23.25
CA ALA A 4 38.82 -28.88 -21.83
C ALA A 4 38.44 -27.44 -21.45
N VAL A 5 37.59 -27.30 -20.42
CA VAL A 5 37.27 -26.01 -19.78
C VAL A 5 38.47 -25.55 -18.93
N PRO A 6 38.76 -24.24 -18.83
CA PRO A 6 39.90 -23.75 -18.04
C PRO A 6 39.85 -24.17 -16.57
N SER A 7 41.03 -24.40 -15.98
CA SER A 7 41.13 -24.76 -14.56
C SER A 7 40.48 -23.72 -13.65
N GLY A 8 39.63 -24.18 -12.72
CA GLY A 8 38.92 -23.34 -11.76
C GLY A 8 37.61 -22.75 -12.26
N VAL A 9 37.22 -23.04 -13.51
CA VAL A 9 35.89 -22.73 -14.06
C VAL A 9 35.02 -23.97 -13.91
N VAL A 10 33.77 -23.78 -13.44
CA VAL A 10 32.82 -24.89 -13.32
C VAL A 10 32.26 -25.24 -14.69
N GLU A 11 32.13 -26.53 -14.97
CA GLU A 11 31.52 -27.09 -16.17
C GLU A 11 30.16 -27.69 -15.82
N TYR A 12 29.13 -27.38 -16.61
CA TYR A 12 27.78 -27.88 -16.44
C TYR A 12 27.28 -28.58 -17.70
N PHE A 13 26.41 -29.57 -17.55
CA PHE A 13 25.69 -30.20 -18.67
C PHE A 13 24.20 -29.95 -18.50
N LEU A 14 23.60 -29.22 -19.46
CA LEU A 14 22.16 -29.03 -19.44
C LEU A 14 21.47 -30.34 -19.82
N PRO A 15 20.37 -30.70 -19.12
CA PRO A 15 19.70 -31.97 -19.35
C PRO A 15 19.09 -31.98 -20.75
N HIS A 16 19.08 -33.16 -21.36
CA HIS A 16 18.35 -33.37 -22.57
C HIS A 16 16.87 -33.66 -22.22
N ASN A 17 16.05 -32.61 -22.16
CA ASN A 17 14.65 -32.69 -21.71
C ASN A 17 13.61 -32.46 -22.82
N LEU A 18 14.04 -32.11 -24.03
CA LEU A 18 13.17 -32.03 -25.20
C LEU A 18 13.35 -33.26 -26.07
N THR A 19 12.26 -33.89 -26.47
CA THR A 19 12.28 -34.86 -27.57
C THR A 19 12.47 -34.14 -28.91
N LEU A 20 12.86 -34.88 -29.94
CA LEU A 20 13.05 -34.32 -31.29
C LEU A 20 11.78 -33.61 -31.82
N SER A 21 10.60 -34.19 -31.57
CA SER A 21 9.32 -33.61 -31.99
C SER A 21 9.01 -32.31 -31.25
N GLU A 22 9.29 -32.25 -29.94
CA GLU A 22 9.09 -31.04 -29.13
C GLU A 22 10.08 -29.94 -29.54
N ALA A 23 11.35 -30.29 -29.75
CA ALA A 23 12.39 -29.39 -30.23
C ALA A 23 12.02 -28.76 -31.59
N ALA A 24 11.49 -29.56 -32.52
CA ALA A 24 11.04 -29.10 -33.82
C ALA A 24 9.84 -28.15 -33.71
N ALA A 25 8.87 -28.48 -32.86
CA ALA A 25 7.70 -27.64 -32.62
C ALA A 25 8.10 -26.29 -32.01
N GLN A 26 9.04 -26.28 -31.05
CA GLN A 26 9.54 -25.06 -30.41
C GLN A 26 10.32 -24.15 -31.38
N ASP A 27 11.10 -24.74 -32.28
CA ASP A 27 11.85 -24.02 -33.31
C ASP A 27 10.98 -23.59 -34.50
N GLY A 28 9.69 -23.97 -34.53
CA GLY A 28 8.79 -23.72 -35.65
C GLY A 28 9.15 -24.51 -36.92
N THR A 29 9.98 -25.55 -36.78
CA THR A 29 10.46 -26.38 -37.87
C THR A 29 9.53 -27.58 -38.07
N THR A 30 9.05 -27.78 -39.30
CA THR A 30 8.32 -29.00 -39.67
C THR A 30 9.30 -30.08 -40.13
N LEU A 31 9.34 -31.20 -39.39
CA LEU A 31 10.17 -32.35 -39.74
C LEU A 31 9.37 -33.40 -40.54
N PRO A 32 10.00 -34.09 -41.51
CA PRO A 32 9.43 -35.30 -42.11
C PRO A 32 9.12 -36.37 -41.07
N SER A 33 8.09 -37.18 -41.31
CA SER A 33 7.61 -38.19 -40.34
C SER A 33 8.59 -39.33 -40.06
N ASP A 34 9.56 -39.55 -40.95
CA ASP A 34 10.59 -40.59 -40.86
C ASP A 34 11.93 -40.07 -40.31
N VAL A 35 12.04 -38.76 -40.04
CA VAL A 35 13.30 -38.18 -39.58
C VAL A 35 13.64 -38.65 -38.17
N GLN A 36 14.90 -39.00 -37.96
CA GLN A 36 15.42 -39.42 -36.66
C GLN A 36 16.63 -38.56 -36.29
N SER A 37 16.83 -38.38 -34.98
CA SER A 37 18.01 -37.70 -34.44
C SER A 37 19.24 -38.57 -34.69
N GLN A 38 20.23 -38.02 -35.40
CA GLN A 38 21.52 -38.68 -35.68
C GLN A 38 22.50 -38.62 -34.50
N GLY A 39 22.11 -37.94 -33.42
CA GLY A 39 22.88 -37.83 -32.18
C GLY A 39 22.72 -36.44 -31.56
N LEU A 40 23.42 -36.23 -30.45
CA LEU A 40 23.47 -34.92 -29.78
C LEU A 40 24.78 -34.19 -30.09
N LEU A 41 24.68 -32.88 -30.32
CA LEU A 41 25.79 -31.95 -30.37
C LEU A 41 25.65 -30.95 -29.23
N TYR A 42 26.62 -30.91 -28.33
CA TYR A 42 26.69 -29.91 -27.27
C TYR A 42 27.39 -28.64 -27.75
N HIS A 43 26.75 -27.50 -27.54
CA HIS A 43 27.34 -26.18 -27.72
C HIS A 43 27.76 -25.57 -26.37
N PRO A 44 28.96 -24.98 -26.28
CA PRO A 44 29.38 -24.32 -25.06
C PRO A 44 28.72 -22.95 -24.97
N VAL A 45 28.12 -22.65 -23.83
CA VAL A 45 27.51 -21.35 -23.52
C VAL A 45 28.06 -20.85 -22.18
N LEU A 46 28.04 -19.53 -21.95
CA LEU A 46 28.27 -18.99 -20.61
C LEU A 46 26.94 -19.02 -19.84
N LEU A 47 26.93 -19.71 -18.71
CA LEU A 47 25.81 -19.73 -17.78
C LEU A 47 26.15 -18.87 -16.55
N ALA A 48 25.26 -17.94 -16.23
CA ALA A 48 25.34 -17.12 -15.03
C ALA A 48 23.97 -17.07 -14.34
N GLN A 49 23.91 -17.45 -13.07
CA GLN A 49 22.70 -17.40 -12.25
C GLN A 49 23.03 -16.91 -10.85
N ALA A 50 22.22 -16.00 -10.34
CA ALA A 50 22.32 -15.49 -8.97
C ALA A 50 20.97 -15.45 -8.28
N ASN A 51 20.96 -15.78 -6.99
CA ASN A 51 19.87 -15.48 -6.09
C ASN A 51 20.11 -14.10 -5.45
N VAL A 52 19.16 -13.19 -5.64
CA VAL A 52 19.19 -11.83 -5.12
C VAL A 52 18.20 -11.73 -3.98
N ARG A 53 18.72 -11.47 -2.77
CA ARG A 53 17.89 -11.36 -1.57
C ARG A 53 17.55 -9.91 -1.31
N TYR A 54 16.27 -9.60 -1.24
CA TYR A 54 15.78 -8.28 -0.84
C TYR A 54 15.32 -8.35 0.61
N ARG A 55 15.93 -7.53 1.45
CA ARG A 55 15.65 -7.46 2.89
C ARG A 55 15.48 -6.01 3.31
N ASN A 56 14.27 -5.66 3.74
CA ASN A 56 14.01 -4.34 4.32
C ASN A 56 12.92 -4.43 5.40
N THR A 57 13.31 -4.23 6.66
CA THR A 57 12.40 -4.33 7.81
C THR A 57 11.39 -3.19 7.87
N LYS A 58 11.75 -1.97 7.42
CA LYS A 58 10.83 -0.82 7.38
C LYS A 58 9.64 -1.15 6.49
N TYR A 59 9.92 -1.70 5.31
CA TYR A 59 8.91 -1.98 4.29
C TYR A 59 8.38 -3.43 4.32
N GLY A 60 8.73 -4.22 5.34
CA GLY A 60 8.27 -5.61 5.47
C GLY A 60 8.77 -6.57 4.37
N VAL A 61 9.86 -6.22 3.69
CA VAL A 61 10.36 -6.96 2.54
C VAL A 61 11.29 -8.08 2.97
N ASN A 62 10.94 -9.31 2.57
CA ASN A 62 11.75 -10.50 2.73
C ASN A 62 11.47 -11.46 1.56
N SER A 63 11.99 -11.11 0.39
CA SER A 63 11.76 -11.88 -0.85
C SER A 63 13.07 -12.11 -1.58
N ASP A 64 13.12 -13.14 -2.41
CA ASP A 64 14.27 -13.50 -3.21
C ASP A 64 13.86 -13.49 -4.69
N ALA A 65 14.78 -13.04 -5.57
CA ALA A 65 14.60 -13.11 -7.02
C ALA A 65 15.79 -13.84 -7.64
N VAL A 66 15.54 -14.68 -8.63
CA VAL A 66 16.60 -15.37 -9.37
C VAL A 66 16.85 -14.64 -10.68
N GLN A 67 18.09 -14.22 -10.90
CA GLN A 67 18.54 -13.63 -12.16
C GLN A 67 19.39 -14.65 -12.91
N THR A 68 18.98 -15.00 -14.12
CA THR A 68 19.64 -16.02 -14.94
C THR A 68 19.94 -15.47 -16.33
N ALA A 69 21.16 -15.67 -16.81
CA ALA A 69 21.58 -15.33 -18.15
C ALA A 69 22.30 -16.51 -18.81
N VAL A 70 21.95 -16.76 -20.07
CA VAL A 70 22.57 -17.81 -20.90
C VAL A 70 23.09 -17.17 -22.18
N ILE A 71 24.41 -17.15 -22.35
CA ILE A 71 25.06 -16.47 -23.47
C ILE A 71 25.61 -17.53 -24.41
N HIS A 72 24.93 -17.69 -25.55
CA HIS A 72 25.25 -18.72 -26.56
C HIS A 72 26.57 -18.43 -27.29
N GLU A 73 26.80 -17.16 -27.63
CA GLU A 73 27.97 -16.72 -28.39
C GLU A 73 28.56 -15.46 -27.74
N PRO A 74 29.28 -15.60 -26.61
CA PRO A 74 29.85 -14.45 -25.92
C PRO A 74 30.89 -13.73 -26.80
N ASP A 75 30.87 -12.38 -26.80
CA ASP A 75 31.86 -11.58 -27.52
C ASP A 75 33.28 -11.98 -27.07
N ARG A 76 34.17 -12.21 -28.04
CA ARG A 76 35.55 -12.65 -27.81
C ARG A 76 36.36 -11.71 -26.90
N ARG A 77 35.97 -10.44 -26.79
CA ARG A 77 36.57 -9.42 -25.91
C ARG A 77 36.07 -9.51 -24.46
N GLY A 78 35.07 -10.34 -24.17
CA GLY A 78 34.49 -10.50 -22.84
C GLY A 78 33.63 -9.32 -22.40
N ILE A 79 32.94 -8.66 -23.33
CA ILE A 79 31.97 -7.60 -23.04
C ILE A 79 30.57 -8.20 -23.20
N ILE A 80 29.75 -8.13 -22.15
CA ILE A 80 28.41 -8.71 -22.13
C ILE A 80 27.39 -7.66 -21.68
N ARG A 81 26.27 -7.57 -22.40
CA ARG A 81 25.07 -6.84 -21.99
C ARG A 81 24.10 -7.83 -21.39
N TRP A 82 24.17 -8.03 -20.08
CA TRP A 82 23.47 -9.12 -19.40
C TRP A 82 21.96 -9.08 -19.59
N GLU A 83 21.38 -7.89 -19.68
CA GLU A 83 19.95 -7.66 -19.93
C GLU A 83 19.46 -8.20 -21.27
N GLU A 84 20.33 -8.37 -22.27
CA GLU A 84 19.99 -8.91 -23.60
C GLU A 84 20.00 -10.46 -23.62
N HIS A 85 20.41 -11.10 -22.52
CA HIS A 85 20.62 -12.56 -22.45
C HIS A 85 19.86 -13.23 -21.30
N LEU A 86 18.82 -12.58 -20.76
CA LEU A 86 18.03 -13.13 -19.67
C LEU A 86 17.30 -14.42 -20.07
N SER A 87 17.27 -15.38 -19.16
CA SER A 87 16.62 -16.68 -19.32
C SER A 87 15.84 -17.05 -18.07
N MET A 88 15.01 -18.09 -18.16
CA MET A 88 14.32 -18.63 -16.99
C MET A 88 15.31 -19.30 -16.01
N PRO A 89 15.00 -19.30 -14.70
CA PRO A 89 15.82 -19.97 -13.69
C PRO A 89 16.08 -21.44 -13.99
N ILE A 90 17.34 -21.86 -13.90
CA ILE A 90 17.76 -23.25 -14.06
C ILE A 90 17.88 -23.88 -12.68
N ASP A 91 17.15 -24.98 -12.44
CA ASP A 91 17.33 -25.77 -11.23
C ASP A 91 18.68 -26.48 -11.27
N ALA A 92 19.61 -26.07 -10.42
CA ALA A 92 20.94 -26.67 -10.29
C ALA A 92 20.90 -28.19 -10.06
N ARG A 93 19.83 -28.72 -9.46
CA ARG A 93 19.65 -30.16 -9.21
C ARG A 93 19.25 -30.95 -10.47
N SER A 94 18.74 -30.26 -11.49
CA SER A 94 18.36 -30.86 -12.78
C SER A 94 19.55 -31.00 -13.74
N LEU A 95 20.68 -30.36 -13.42
CA LEU A 95 21.89 -30.44 -14.23
C LEU A 95 22.44 -31.88 -14.28
N ALA A 96 22.80 -32.32 -15.48
CA ALA A 96 23.39 -33.64 -15.67
C ALA A 96 24.84 -33.65 -15.12
N ARG A 97 25.23 -34.77 -14.52
CA ARG A 97 26.60 -34.96 -14.01
C ARG A 97 27.62 -35.11 -15.14
N ASP A 98 27.21 -35.80 -16.19
CA ASP A 98 28.03 -36.12 -17.35
C ASP A 98 27.25 -35.84 -18.63
N ALA A 99 27.96 -35.64 -19.73
CA ALA A 99 27.36 -35.54 -21.05
C ALA A 99 26.65 -36.83 -21.46
N ALA A 100 25.61 -36.70 -22.29
CA ALA A 100 24.94 -37.84 -22.88
C ALA A 100 25.92 -38.78 -23.63
N PRO A 101 25.69 -40.11 -23.59
CA PRO A 101 26.54 -41.06 -24.30
C PRO A 101 26.65 -40.74 -25.79
N GLN A 102 27.85 -40.89 -26.35
CA GLN A 102 28.15 -40.65 -27.77
C GLN A 102 27.87 -39.22 -28.27
N ALA A 103 27.63 -38.25 -27.36
CA ALA A 103 27.45 -36.87 -27.74
C ALA A 103 28.73 -36.27 -28.36
N ARG A 104 28.52 -35.40 -29.33
CA ARG A 104 29.55 -34.58 -29.97
C ARG A 104 29.61 -33.22 -29.28
N PHE A 105 30.72 -32.52 -29.45
CA PHE A 105 30.96 -31.21 -28.84
C PHE A 105 31.41 -30.23 -29.90
N ALA A 106 30.80 -29.04 -29.90
CA ALA A 106 31.33 -27.90 -30.63
C ALA A 106 32.64 -27.42 -29.99
N THR A 107 33.40 -26.61 -30.73
CA THR A 107 34.66 -26.05 -30.26
C THR A 107 34.44 -25.05 -29.15
N LEU A 108 35.29 -25.09 -28.13
CA LEU A 108 35.31 -24.07 -27.08
C LEU A 108 36.17 -22.90 -27.57
N GLU A 109 35.56 -21.73 -27.70
CA GLU A 109 36.22 -20.51 -28.19
C GLU A 109 36.39 -19.46 -27.08
N ALA A 110 37.21 -18.45 -27.33
CA ALA A 110 37.29 -17.27 -26.45
C ALA A 110 35.91 -16.57 -26.37
N PRO A 111 35.50 -16.05 -25.20
CA PRO A 111 36.24 -15.97 -23.94
C PRO A 111 36.16 -17.23 -23.05
N LEU A 112 35.43 -18.27 -23.44
CA LEU A 112 35.19 -19.46 -22.61
C LEU A 112 36.46 -20.30 -22.35
N THR A 113 37.50 -20.10 -23.17
CA THR A 113 38.82 -20.71 -22.99
C THR A 113 39.76 -19.93 -22.05
N ASP A 114 39.38 -18.74 -21.57
CA ASP A 114 40.21 -17.92 -20.69
C ASP A 114 39.61 -17.78 -19.28
N GLY A 115 40.18 -18.49 -18.32
CA GLY A 115 39.76 -18.45 -16.92
C GLY A 115 39.88 -17.06 -16.27
N ARG A 116 40.81 -16.20 -16.73
CA ARG A 116 40.93 -14.84 -16.20
C ARG A 116 39.74 -13.99 -16.64
N THR A 117 39.40 -14.05 -17.93
CA THR A 117 38.24 -13.33 -18.48
C THR A 117 36.94 -13.84 -17.85
N LEU A 118 36.76 -15.15 -17.68
CA LEU A 118 35.59 -15.72 -17.01
C LEU A 118 35.46 -15.26 -15.56
N LYS A 119 36.55 -15.19 -14.80
CA LYS A 119 36.53 -14.64 -13.44
C LYS A 119 36.15 -13.15 -13.40
N SER A 120 36.56 -12.39 -14.42
CA SER A 120 36.14 -10.99 -14.58
C SER A 120 34.65 -10.89 -14.87
N LEU A 121 34.13 -11.71 -15.79
CA LEU A 121 32.71 -11.78 -16.12
C LEU A 121 31.85 -12.21 -14.94
N GLN A 122 32.33 -13.12 -14.08
CA GLN A 122 31.65 -13.52 -12.85
C GLN A 122 31.41 -12.34 -11.92
N LYS A 123 32.45 -11.52 -11.75
CA LYS A 123 32.35 -10.30 -10.94
C LYS A 123 31.46 -9.26 -11.61
N ASP A 124 31.59 -9.09 -12.93
CA ASP A 124 30.80 -8.13 -13.69
C ASP A 124 29.29 -8.46 -13.64
N PHE A 125 28.91 -9.73 -13.72
CA PHE A 125 27.52 -10.16 -13.55
C PHE A 125 26.95 -9.76 -12.18
N ALA A 126 27.68 -10.06 -11.10
CA ALA A 126 27.26 -9.67 -9.75
C ALA A 126 27.22 -8.14 -9.58
N ASP A 127 28.16 -7.42 -10.16
CA ASP A 127 28.20 -5.95 -10.13
C ASP A 127 27.07 -5.34 -10.99
N TRP A 128 26.69 -5.95 -12.12
CA TRP A 128 25.55 -5.55 -12.94
C TRP A 128 24.22 -5.71 -12.20
N ILE A 129 24.01 -6.88 -11.56
CA ILE A 129 22.86 -7.11 -10.68
C ILE A 129 22.83 -6.03 -9.58
N TYR A 130 23.96 -5.80 -8.90
CA TYR A 130 24.00 -4.81 -7.83
C TYR A 130 23.64 -3.38 -8.29
N ARG A 131 23.98 -3.02 -9.53
CA ARG A 131 23.70 -1.69 -10.09
C ARG A 131 22.27 -1.50 -10.57
N GLY A 132 21.60 -2.57 -11.02
CA GLY A 132 20.30 -2.47 -11.70
C GLY A 132 19.16 -3.24 -11.05
N ALA A 133 19.43 -4.14 -10.10
CA ALA A 133 18.40 -4.93 -9.46
C ALA A 133 17.65 -4.08 -8.43
N GLU A 134 16.35 -3.93 -8.67
CA GLU A 134 15.43 -3.23 -7.78
C GLU A 134 14.16 -4.05 -7.64
N MET A 135 13.59 -4.02 -6.44
CA MET A 135 12.28 -4.60 -6.18
C MET A 135 11.31 -3.48 -5.80
N PRO A 136 10.29 -3.20 -6.62
CA PRO A 136 9.32 -2.17 -6.32
C PRO A 136 8.42 -2.61 -5.18
N VAL A 137 8.17 -1.69 -4.25
CA VAL A 137 7.29 -1.88 -3.10
C VAL A 137 6.33 -0.72 -3.03
N GLN A 138 5.05 -1.02 -2.85
CA GLN A 138 4.04 0.01 -2.65
C GLN A 138 4.03 0.44 -1.19
N ALA A 139 3.92 1.74 -0.96
CA ALA A 139 4.01 2.32 0.37
C ALA A 139 2.98 3.43 0.57
N ASN A 140 2.31 3.39 1.71
CA ASN A 140 1.58 4.50 2.29
C ASN A 140 2.25 4.84 3.62
N GLU A 141 3.10 5.88 3.62
CA GLU A 141 3.94 6.23 4.78
C GLU A 141 3.10 6.76 5.96
N THR A 142 1.97 7.44 5.66
CA THR A 142 1.07 8.01 6.65
C THR A 142 0.34 6.90 7.42
N LEU A 143 -0.21 5.91 6.71
CA LEU A 143 -0.84 4.72 7.30
C LEU A 143 0.17 3.67 7.77
N LYS A 144 1.45 3.82 7.40
CA LYS A 144 2.54 2.86 7.65
C LYS A 144 2.23 1.46 7.09
N LEU A 145 1.57 1.44 5.95
CA LEU A 145 1.25 0.21 5.21
C LEU A 145 2.22 0.06 4.04
N TYR A 146 2.66 -1.18 3.84
CA TYR A 146 3.63 -1.52 2.79
C TYR A 146 3.25 -2.85 2.15
N ALA A 147 3.40 -2.92 0.83
CA ALA A 147 3.08 -4.10 0.04
C ALA A 147 4.24 -4.45 -0.89
N GLY A 148 4.75 -5.68 -0.71
CA GLY A 148 5.77 -6.25 -1.59
C GLY A 148 5.27 -6.53 -3.01
N PRO A 149 6.15 -7.02 -3.91
CA PRO A 149 5.82 -7.22 -5.33
C PRO A 149 4.71 -8.25 -5.58
N ASP A 150 4.48 -9.16 -4.63
CA ASP A 150 3.46 -10.21 -4.74
C ASP A 150 2.02 -9.69 -4.52
N VAL A 151 1.87 -8.46 -4.05
CA VAL A 151 0.56 -7.83 -3.78
C VAL A 151 0.18 -6.94 -4.96
N THR A 152 -1.03 -7.17 -5.49
CA THR A 152 -1.53 -6.34 -6.59
C THR A 152 -1.82 -4.91 -6.13
N PRO A 153 -1.68 -3.89 -7.01
CA PRO A 153 -2.00 -2.50 -6.66
C PRO A 153 -3.40 -2.30 -6.11
N ASN A 154 -4.39 -3.04 -6.63
CA ASN A 154 -5.78 -2.95 -6.16
C ASN A 154 -5.92 -3.53 -4.75
N ALA A 155 -5.33 -4.70 -4.48
CA ALA A 155 -5.35 -5.29 -3.15
C ALA A 155 -4.70 -4.38 -2.10
N PHE A 156 -3.61 -3.69 -2.45
CA PHE A 156 -2.97 -2.72 -1.55
C PHE A 156 -3.81 -1.44 -1.36
N ALA A 157 -4.41 -0.92 -2.42
CA ALA A 157 -5.32 0.23 -2.33
C ALA A 157 -6.51 -0.06 -1.41
N GLN A 158 -7.08 -1.27 -1.50
CA GLN A 158 -8.14 -1.71 -0.59
C GLN A 158 -7.66 -1.74 0.87
N GLN A 159 -6.48 -2.29 1.15
CA GLN A 159 -5.90 -2.28 2.50
C GLN A 159 -5.68 -0.86 3.02
N CYS A 160 -5.26 0.07 2.16
CA CYS A 160 -5.10 1.47 2.53
C CYS A 160 -6.43 2.14 2.84
N ALA A 161 -7.49 1.88 2.05
CA ALA A 161 -8.83 2.38 2.31
C ALA A 161 -9.37 1.87 3.65
N GLU A 162 -9.31 0.56 3.90
CA GLU A 162 -9.78 -0.04 5.16
C GLU A 162 -9.04 0.53 6.39
N ALA A 163 -7.73 0.76 6.28
CA ALA A 163 -6.95 1.35 7.36
C ALA A 163 -7.23 2.85 7.55
N ALA A 164 -7.50 3.58 6.48
CA ALA A 164 -7.89 4.98 6.54
C ALA A 164 -9.27 5.15 7.19
N ASP A 165 -10.25 4.32 6.82
CA ASP A 165 -11.58 4.29 7.43
C ASP A 165 -11.49 4.02 8.94
N ALA A 166 -10.71 3.01 9.34
CA ALA A 166 -10.50 2.70 10.76
C ALA A 166 -9.81 3.86 11.52
N ALA A 167 -8.92 4.59 10.87
CA ALA A 167 -8.27 5.76 11.46
C ALA A 167 -9.22 6.97 11.56
N ALA A 168 -10.07 7.18 10.55
CA ALA A 168 -11.13 8.18 10.54
C ALA A 168 -12.11 7.93 11.67
N ASP A 169 -12.64 6.72 11.79
CA ASP A 169 -13.55 6.31 12.88
C ASP A 169 -12.95 6.61 14.26
N ALA A 170 -11.67 6.25 14.45
CA ALA A 170 -10.98 6.49 15.71
C ALA A 170 -10.77 7.99 16.03
N GLU A 171 -10.60 8.84 15.01
CA GLU A 171 -10.48 10.29 15.17
C GLU A 171 -11.85 10.95 15.40
N VAL A 172 -12.90 10.51 14.68
CA VAL A 172 -14.29 10.92 14.85
C VAL A 172 -14.80 10.58 16.26
N GLU A 173 -14.52 9.39 16.79
CA GLU A 173 -14.96 9.03 18.15
C GLU A 173 -14.28 9.88 19.23
N LYS A 174 -13.01 10.26 19.04
CA LYS A 174 -12.33 11.21 19.93
C LYS A 174 -12.97 12.60 19.84
N LEU A 175 -13.29 13.05 18.63
CA LEU A 175 -13.99 14.31 18.40
C LEU A 175 -15.34 14.31 19.13
N ARG A 176 -16.18 13.31 18.86
CA ARG A 176 -17.49 13.11 19.51
C ARG A 176 -17.39 13.06 21.02
N THR A 177 -16.40 12.37 21.57
CA THR A 177 -16.18 12.31 23.03
C THR A 177 -15.85 13.69 23.62
N SER A 178 -15.01 14.47 22.92
CA SER A 178 -14.58 15.78 23.41
C SER A 178 -15.68 16.85 23.30
N TYR A 179 -16.42 16.86 22.20
CA TYR A 179 -17.50 17.81 21.94
C TYR A 179 -18.81 17.41 22.63
N GLY A 180 -19.10 16.11 22.76
CA GLY A 180 -20.25 15.61 23.50
C GLY A 180 -20.29 16.16 24.93
N LYS A 181 -19.15 16.19 25.62
CA LYS A 181 -19.04 16.82 26.95
C LYS A 181 -19.39 18.31 26.97
N LYS A 182 -19.07 19.06 25.90
CA LYS A 182 -19.40 20.48 25.78
C LYS A 182 -20.90 20.68 25.51
N VAL A 183 -21.46 19.87 24.61
CA VAL A 183 -22.90 19.86 24.30
C VAL A 183 -23.70 19.50 25.55
N ASP A 184 -23.29 18.47 26.30
CA ASP A 184 -23.96 18.06 27.53
C ASP A 184 -23.91 19.16 28.60
N ALA A 185 -22.78 19.87 28.74
CA ALA A 185 -22.68 21.01 29.64
C ALA A 185 -23.61 22.17 29.24
N LEU A 186 -23.75 22.46 27.94
CA LEU A 186 -24.69 23.47 27.44
C LEU A 186 -26.15 23.03 27.63
N ARG A 187 -26.46 21.74 27.42
CA ARG A 187 -27.80 21.18 27.67
C ARG A 187 -28.17 21.23 29.14
N GLU A 188 -27.23 20.97 30.05
CA GLU A 188 -27.48 21.08 31.48
C GLU A 188 -27.78 22.53 31.90
N LYS A 189 -27.05 23.50 31.33
CA LYS A 189 -27.34 24.93 31.50
C LYS A 189 -28.71 25.30 30.95
N LEU A 190 -29.01 24.90 29.71
CA LEU A 190 -30.31 25.14 29.09
C LEU A 190 -31.46 24.59 29.94
N ALA A 191 -31.33 23.36 30.44
CA ALA A 191 -32.33 22.76 31.30
C ALA A 191 -32.49 23.48 32.65
N ARG A 192 -31.45 24.20 33.11
CA ARG A 192 -31.50 25.05 34.31
C ARG A 192 -32.21 26.35 34.01
N GLU A 193 -31.84 27.06 32.95
CA GLU A 193 -32.52 28.29 32.52
C GLU A 193 -34.01 28.05 32.23
N GLU A 194 -34.35 26.92 31.59
CA GLU A 194 -35.77 26.55 31.37
C GLU A 194 -36.53 26.28 32.68
N ARG A 195 -35.86 25.91 33.78
CA ARG A 195 -36.50 25.82 35.11
C ARG A 195 -36.70 27.21 35.70
N GLU A 196 -35.69 28.07 35.61
CA GLU A 196 -35.73 29.45 36.12
C GLU A 196 -36.83 30.25 35.42
N LEU A 197 -36.93 30.18 34.08
CA LEU A 197 -38.02 30.80 33.32
C LEU A 197 -39.41 30.39 33.83
N ARG A 198 -39.63 29.11 34.15
CA ARG A 198 -40.93 28.64 34.67
C ARG A 198 -41.25 29.22 36.05
N GLU A 199 -40.23 29.43 36.87
CA GLU A 199 -40.37 30.08 38.18
C GLU A 199 -40.71 31.56 37.99
N ASP A 200 -40.02 32.24 37.09
CA ASP A 200 -40.23 33.67 36.77
C ASP A 200 -41.61 33.93 36.14
N GLU A 201 -42.06 33.06 35.23
CA GLU A 201 -43.43 33.11 34.68
C GLU A 201 -44.49 32.97 35.78
N ALA A 202 -44.28 32.06 36.73
CA ALA A 202 -45.19 31.84 37.86
C ALA A 202 -45.19 33.05 38.81
N ASP A 203 -44.03 33.64 39.05
CA ASP A 203 -43.84 34.85 39.84
C ASP A 203 -44.52 36.06 39.18
N LEU A 204 -44.31 36.28 37.88
CA LEU A 204 -44.98 37.31 37.10
C LEU A 204 -46.50 37.14 37.14
N ALA A 205 -47.01 35.91 37.00
CA ALA A 205 -48.44 35.62 37.10
C ALA A 205 -49.01 35.90 38.50
N ARG A 206 -48.22 35.66 39.56
CA ARG A 206 -48.58 36.05 40.93
C ARG A 206 -48.61 37.58 41.07
N ARG A 207 -47.57 38.29 40.62
CA ARG A 207 -47.46 39.76 40.69
C ARG A 207 -48.58 40.46 39.92
N LYS A 208 -48.93 39.99 38.71
CA LYS A 208 -50.07 40.49 37.91
C LYS A 208 -51.41 40.32 38.65
N ARG A 209 -51.64 39.20 39.33
CA ARG A 209 -52.84 38.98 40.16
C ARG A 209 -52.90 39.90 41.38
N GLU A 210 -51.76 40.15 42.04
CA GLU A 210 -51.65 41.10 43.16
C GLU A 210 -51.92 42.55 42.72
N GLU A 211 -51.46 42.94 41.53
CA GLU A 211 -51.74 44.24 40.92
C GLU A 211 -53.24 44.41 40.63
N LEU A 212 -53.87 43.41 39.99
CA LEU A 212 -55.31 43.40 39.65
C LEU A 212 -56.23 43.42 40.88
N SER A 213 -55.91 42.67 41.94
CA SER A 213 -56.70 42.62 43.19
C SER A 213 -56.81 43.99 43.87
N THR A 214 -55.74 44.79 43.83
CA THR A 214 -55.72 46.12 44.46
C THR A 214 -56.58 47.14 43.70
N HIS A 215 -56.79 46.93 42.39
CA HIS A 215 -57.73 47.73 41.60
C HIS A 215 -59.20 47.41 41.90
N ALA A 216 -59.53 46.21 42.39
CA ALA A 216 -60.88 45.87 42.85
C ALA A 216 -61.24 46.52 44.20
N GLU A 217 -60.28 46.64 45.13
CA GLU A 217 -60.50 47.32 46.42
C GLU A 217 -60.66 48.84 46.30
N THR A 218 -60.17 49.44 45.21
CA THR A 218 -60.22 50.91 45.01
C THR A 218 -61.64 51.39 44.65
N VAL A 219 -62.51 50.52 44.10
CA VAL A 219 -63.90 50.87 43.76
C VAL A 219 -64.84 50.81 44.97
N PHE A 220 -64.52 50.04 46.02
CA PHE A 220 -65.34 49.97 47.23
C PHE A 220 -65.02 51.05 48.29
N GLY A 221 -63.96 51.84 48.10
CA GLY A 221 -63.50 52.83 49.09
C GLY A 221 -64.02 54.26 48.93
N PHE A 222 -64.77 54.58 47.88
CA PHE A 222 -65.14 55.97 47.56
C PHE A 222 -66.23 56.58 48.47
N LEU A 223 -66.81 55.81 49.41
CA LEU A 223 -67.88 56.29 50.31
C LEU A 223 -67.46 56.58 51.76
N PHE A 224 -66.22 56.28 52.16
CA PHE A 224 -65.74 56.61 53.51
C PHE A 224 -64.44 57.40 53.45
N GLY A 225 -64.59 58.74 53.47
CA GLY A 225 -63.51 59.71 53.37
C GLY A 225 -62.37 59.47 54.36
N ARG A 226 -61.26 58.90 53.87
CA ARG A 226 -59.97 58.93 54.55
C ARG A 226 -58.86 58.97 53.51
N LYS A 227 -58.10 60.07 53.48
CA LYS A 227 -56.92 60.24 52.62
C LYS A 227 -55.90 59.15 52.94
N ARG A 228 -55.61 58.26 51.99
CA ARG A 228 -54.46 57.34 52.03
C ARG A 228 -53.48 57.68 50.91
N SER A 229 -52.20 57.64 51.26
CA SER A 229 -51.04 57.89 50.39
C SER A 229 -51.06 57.00 49.14
N VAL A 230 -50.80 57.60 47.98
CA VAL A 230 -50.77 56.97 46.66
C VAL A 230 -49.43 56.27 46.37
N SER A 231 -48.50 56.17 47.34
CA SER A 231 -47.14 55.65 47.09
C SER A 231 -47.04 54.13 46.94
N SER A 232 -48.13 53.38 47.12
CA SER A 232 -48.15 51.90 47.03
C SER A 232 -48.22 51.38 45.58
N SER A 233 -48.84 52.11 44.65
CA SER A 233 -49.04 51.61 43.27
C SER A 233 -47.79 51.67 42.40
N MET A 234 -46.92 52.68 42.57
CA MET A 234 -45.67 52.80 41.81
C MET A 234 -44.67 51.68 42.14
N THR A 235 -44.57 51.27 43.41
CA THR A 235 -43.67 50.19 43.83
C THR A 235 -44.12 48.83 43.30
N LYS A 236 -45.43 48.54 43.31
CA LYS A 236 -45.99 47.29 42.77
C LYS A 236 -45.87 47.20 41.24
N ARG A 237 -46.04 48.32 40.54
CA ARG A 237 -45.83 48.40 39.09
C ARG A 237 -44.36 48.17 38.72
N ARG A 238 -43.43 48.73 39.50
CA ARG A 238 -41.99 48.45 39.36
C ARG A 238 -41.66 46.97 39.58
N MET A 239 -42.26 46.32 40.57
CA MET A 239 -42.03 44.89 40.80
C MET A 239 -42.60 43.99 39.69
N THR A 240 -43.72 44.37 39.08
CA THR A 240 -44.29 43.64 37.94
C THR A 240 -43.48 43.87 36.67
N SER A 241 -42.96 45.09 36.47
CA SER A 241 -42.00 45.40 35.40
C SER A 241 -40.72 44.58 35.55
N GLN A 242 -40.15 44.52 36.75
CA GLN A 242 -38.95 43.72 37.03
C GLN A 242 -39.20 42.24 36.74
N ALA A 243 -40.28 41.66 37.26
CA ALA A 243 -40.61 40.26 37.00
C ALA A 243 -40.93 39.97 35.51
N GLN A 244 -41.23 40.99 34.71
CA GLN A 244 -41.38 40.84 33.27
C GLN A 244 -40.04 40.92 32.54
N GLU A 245 -39.13 41.79 32.99
CA GLU A 245 -37.74 41.84 32.52
C GLU A 245 -37.00 40.53 32.83
N ASP A 246 -37.21 39.95 34.02
CA ASP A 246 -36.59 38.68 34.42
C ASP A 246 -37.01 37.52 33.48
N VAL A 247 -38.31 37.46 33.09
CA VAL A 247 -38.81 36.49 32.09
C VAL A 247 -38.17 36.72 30.71
N GLU A 248 -38.08 37.97 30.26
CA GLU A 248 -37.49 38.31 28.95
C GLU A 248 -35.99 37.96 28.91
N GLU A 249 -35.25 38.19 30.00
CA GLU A 249 -33.85 37.80 30.13
C GLU A 249 -33.65 36.27 30.02
N SER A 250 -34.48 35.48 30.73
CA SER A 250 -34.41 34.02 30.63
C SER A 250 -34.79 33.49 29.24
N GLU A 251 -35.79 34.08 28.58
CA GLU A 251 -36.15 33.73 27.20
C GLU A 251 -34.98 33.98 26.23
N ASP A 252 -34.31 35.13 26.36
CA ASP A 252 -33.15 35.50 25.55
C ASP A 252 -31.94 34.57 25.80
N GLU A 253 -31.63 34.23 27.06
CA GLU A 253 -30.53 33.31 27.36
C GLU A 253 -30.84 31.87 26.92
N ILE A 254 -32.09 31.41 27.02
CA ILE A 254 -32.54 30.12 26.46
C ILE A 254 -32.36 30.12 24.93
N ALA A 255 -32.77 31.19 24.25
CA ALA A 255 -32.60 31.32 22.80
C ALA A 255 -31.12 31.30 22.42
N ARG A 256 -30.27 31.98 23.19
CA ARG A 256 -28.81 31.98 23.01
C ARG A 256 -28.20 30.61 23.23
N LEU A 257 -28.53 29.90 24.30
CA LEU A 257 -28.01 28.56 24.60
C LEU A 257 -28.44 27.54 23.54
N LYS A 258 -29.68 27.61 23.05
CA LYS A 258 -30.14 26.78 21.92
C LYS A 258 -29.32 27.03 20.68
N LYS A 259 -29.09 28.31 20.34
CA LYS A 259 -28.24 28.70 19.22
C LYS A 259 -26.79 28.21 19.38
N GLU A 260 -26.20 28.34 20.56
CA GLU A 260 -24.85 27.84 20.84
C GLU A 260 -24.76 26.31 20.69
N ILE A 261 -25.79 25.56 21.10
CA ILE A 261 -25.86 24.11 20.89
C ILE A 261 -25.93 23.77 19.41
N ASP A 262 -26.83 24.43 18.66
CA ASP A 262 -27.02 24.17 17.23
C ASP A 262 -25.75 24.50 16.42
N GLU A 263 -25.12 25.64 16.70
CA GLU A 263 -23.84 26.04 16.09
C GLU A 263 -22.73 25.03 16.42
N LEU A 264 -22.66 24.56 17.66
CA LEU A 264 -21.68 23.57 18.07
C LEU A 264 -21.91 22.21 17.39
N GLN A 265 -23.17 21.82 17.17
CA GLN A 265 -23.50 20.59 16.44
C GLN A 265 -23.12 20.68 14.96
N ALA A 266 -23.40 21.82 14.31
CA ALA A 266 -23.00 22.06 12.92
C ALA A 266 -21.47 22.05 12.74
N GLU A 267 -20.74 22.61 13.71
CA GLU A 267 -19.27 22.58 13.72
C GLU A 267 -18.73 21.15 13.87
N ILE A 268 -19.36 20.31 14.70
CA ILE A 268 -18.98 18.88 14.83
C ILE A 268 -19.13 18.16 13.49
N GLU A 269 -20.26 18.36 12.80
CA GLU A 269 -20.53 17.72 11.51
C GLU A 269 -19.50 18.15 10.46
N THR A 270 -19.20 19.45 10.39
CA THR A 270 -18.13 20.00 9.53
C THR A 270 -16.77 19.39 9.83
N GLN A 271 -16.43 19.20 11.11
CA GLN A 271 -15.16 18.59 11.51
C GLN A 271 -15.11 17.09 11.21
N ILE A 272 -16.24 16.38 11.27
CA ILE A 272 -16.32 14.97 10.86
C ILE A 272 -16.04 14.86 9.37
N ASP A 273 -16.73 15.64 8.54
CA ASP A 273 -16.51 15.64 7.08
C ASP A 273 -15.04 15.96 6.74
N ALA A 274 -14.43 16.90 7.46
CA ALA A 274 -13.03 17.25 7.28
C ALA A 274 -12.08 16.10 7.68
N ILE A 275 -12.41 15.33 8.71
CA ILE A 275 -11.65 14.13 9.12
C ILE A 275 -11.77 13.04 8.06
N GLU A 276 -12.99 12.75 7.59
CA GLU A 276 -13.25 11.74 6.55
C GLU A 276 -12.49 12.09 5.26
N ALA A 277 -12.66 13.31 4.75
CA ALA A 277 -11.96 13.77 3.54
C ALA A 277 -10.43 13.72 3.68
N LYS A 278 -9.90 14.04 4.86
CA LYS A 278 -8.46 13.93 5.15
C LYS A 278 -7.98 12.47 5.04
N TRP A 279 -8.71 11.52 5.62
CA TRP A 279 -8.30 10.11 5.60
C TRP A 279 -8.52 9.45 4.24
N GLU A 280 -9.56 9.83 3.50
CA GLU A 280 -9.73 9.44 2.09
C GLU A 280 -8.54 9.89 1.23
N ALA A 281 -8.10 11.14 1.39
CA ALA A 281 -6.92 11.63 0.69
C ALA A 281 -5.68 10.81 1.05
N VAL A 282 -5.45 10.56 2.36
CA VAL A 282 -4.35 9.73 2.86
C VAL A 282 -4.41 8.32 2.28
N ALA A 283 -5.58 7.69 2.14
CA ALA A 283 -5.69 6.34 1.57
C ALA A 283 -5.10 6.26 0.15
N THR A 284 -5.21 7.34 -0.62
CA THR A 284 -4.73 7.42 -2.00
C THR A 284 -3.26 7.84 -2.13
N GLU A 285 -2.58 8.20 -1.04
CA GLU A 285 -1.15 8.57 -1.00
C GLU A 285 -0.23 7.34 -1.14
N VAL A 286 -0.45 6.55 -2.20
CA VAL A 286 0.34 5.38 -2.53
C VAL A 286 1.53 5.79 -3.38
N THR A 287 2.73 5.45 -2.90
CA THR A 287 4.00 5.66 -3.62
C THR A 287 4.68 4.34 -3.91
N THR A 288 5.57 4.31 -4.90
CA THR A 288 6.43 3.14 -5.16
C THR A 288 7.85 3.44 -4.70
N VAL A 289 8.37 2.61 -3.80
CA VAL A 289 9.73 2.71 -3.27
C VAL A 289 10.55 1.57 -3.86
N PRO A 290 11.67 1.86 -4.57
CA PRO A 290 12.56 0.82 -5.05
C PRO A 290 13.44 0.31 -3.90
N ILE A 291 13.51 -1.02 -3.75
CA ILE A 291 14.40 -1.68 -2.80
C ILE A 291 15.56 -2.29 -3.56
N THR A 292 16.76 -1.77 -3.32
CA THR A 292 18.01 -2.29 -3.89
C THR A 292 18.64 -3.33 -2.96
N PRO A 293 19.24 -4.41 -3.48
CA PRO A 293 19.97 -5.37 -2.66
C PRO A 293 21.35 -4.81 -2.25
N TYR A 294 21.93 -5.33 -1.17
CA TYR A 294 23.36 -5.14 -0.93
C TYR A 294 24.18 -6.16 -1.72
N LYS A 295 25.46 -5.86 -2.00
CA LYS A 295 26.36 -6.82 -2.66
C LYS A 295 26.44 -8.18 -1.98
N LYS A 296 26.38 -8.20 -0.64
CA LYS A 296 26.40 -9.44 0.17
C LYS A 296 25.13 -10.29 0.00
N ASP A 297 24.06 -9.70 -0.50
CA ASP A 297 22.75 -10.32 -0.68
C ASP A 297 22.60 -10.93 -2.09
N ILE A 298 23.62 -10.78 -2.94
CA ILE A 298 23.71 -11.40 -4.27
C ILE A 298 24.58 -12.63 -4.14
N VAL A 299 23.95 -13.80 -4.23
CA VAL A 299 24.62 -15.10 -4.14
C VAL A 299 24.67 -15.71 -5.53
N LEU A 300 25.88 -15.94 -6.05
CA LEU A 300 26.06 -16.65 -7.33
C LEU A 300 25.84 -18.14 -7.13
N ASP A 301 24.78 -18.67 -7.73
CA ASP A 301 24.42 -20.09 -7.64
C ASP A 301 25.11 -20.90 -8.73
N LEU A 302 25.08 -20.40 -9.97
CA LEU A 302 25.71 -21.03 -11.13
C LEU A 302 26.56 -20.00 -11.86
N PHE A 303 27.82 -20.31 -12.10
CA PHE A 303 28.65 -19.50 -13.00
C PHE A 303 29.72 -20.37 -13.66
N GLY A 304 29.70 -20.45 -14.98
CA GLY A 304 30.69 -21.24 -15.71
C GLY A 304 30.27 -21.58 -17.13
N VAL A 305 30.96 -22.57 -17.71
CA VAL A 305 30.65 -23.06 -19.05
C VAL A 305 29.57 -24.13 -18.92
N ALA A 306 28.44 -23.92 -19.58
CA ALA A 306 27.40 -24.94 -19.71
C ALA A 306 27.40 -25.52 -21.13
N TRP A 307 27.18 -26.81 -21.23
CA TRP A 307 27.01 -27.51 -22.50
C TRP A 307 25.52 -27.66 -22.79
N LEU A 308 25.04 -26.95 -23.79
CA LEU A 308 23.64 -26.95 -24.24
C LEU A 308 23.44 -28.01 -25.34
N PRO A 309 22.56 -29.02 -25.14
CA PRO A 309 22.37 -30.08 -26.12
C PRO A 309 21.56 -29.61 -27.32
N TYR A 310 21.94 -30.06 -28.52
CA TYR A 310 21.16 -29.93 -29.75
C TYR A 310 21.01 -31.31 -30.41
N HIS A 311 19.82 -31.60 -30.92
CA HIS A 311 19.60 -32.70 -31.84
C HIS A 311 20.25 -32.40 -33.19
N LEU A 312 21.04 -33.34 -33.68
CA LEU A 312 21.49 -33.34 -35.06
C LEU A 312 20.49 -34.10 -35.93
N VAL A 313 19.93 -33.42 -36.92
CA VAL A 313 18.92 -34.00 -37.81
C VAL A 313 19.33 -33.75 -39.24
N GLU A 314 19.30 -34.78 -40.09
CA GLU A 314 19.52 -34.60 -41.52
C GLU A 314 18.17 -34.55 -42.24
N THR A 315 17.89 -33.43 -42.91
CA THR A 315 16.69 -33.25 -43.74
C THR A 315 17.08 -32.71 -45.10
N ASN A 316 16.60 -33.34 -46.18
CA ASN A 316 16.85 -32.88 -47.55
C ASN A 316 18.35 -32.63 -47.87
N GLY A 317 19.25 -33.46 -47.33
CA GLY A 317 20.70 -33.31 -47.51
C GLY A 317 21.33 -32.15 -46.74
N ARG A 318 20.61 -31.52 -45.80
CA ARG A 318 21.11 -30.48 -44.90
C ARG A 318 21.09 -30.98 -43.45
N LEU A 319 22.17 -30.68 -42.74
CA LEU A 319 22.23 -30.91 -41.29
C LEU A 319 21.58 -29.73 -40.57
N LEU A 320 20.54 -30.03 -39.80
CA LEU A 320 19.83 -29.11 -38.93
C LEU A 320 20.22 -29.40 -37.47
N GLN A 321 20.27 -28.35 -36.67
CA GLN A 321 20.49 -28.44 -35.22
C GLN A 321 19.26 -27.88 -34.53
N LEU A 322 18.58 -28.71 -33.74
CA LEU A 322 17.39 -28.31 -32.97
C LEU A 322 17.70 -28.34 -31.48
N PRO A 323 17.23 -27.37 -30.68
CA PRO A 323 17.52 -27.32 -29.25
C PRO A 323 17.02 -28.58 -28.54
N GLY A 324 17.88 -29.23 -27.77
CA GLY A 324 17.55 -30.42 -26.97
C GLY A 324 17.22 -30.09 -25.51
N TYR A 325 17.15 -28.80 -25.16
CA TYR A 325 16.87 -28.30 -23.83
C TYR A 325 15.96 -27.06 -23.87
N ALA A 326 15.00 -27.01 -22.94
CA ALA A 326 14.29 -25.80 -22.55
C ALA A 326 14.34 -25.64 -21.02
N ALA A 327 14.55 -24.39 -20.57
CA ALA A 327 14.50 -24.01 -19.15
C ALA A 327 13.06 -23.97 -18.64
#